data_AF-A0A9N9TE47-F1
#
_entry.id   AF-A0A9N9TE47-F1
#
_cell.length_a   1.000
_cell.length_b   1.000
_cell.length_c   1.000
_cell.angle_alpha   90.00
_cell.angle_beta   90.00
_cell.angle_gamma   90.00
#
_symmetry.space_group_name_H-M   'P 1'
#
loop_
_entity.id
_entity.type
_entity.pdbx_description
1 polymer ?
#
loop_
_entity_poly.entity_id
_entity_poly.type
_entity_poly.pdbx_seq_one_letter_code
_entity_poly.pdbx_strand_id
1 'polypeptide(L)'
;MDPLNGKFCNNCGEKLELSLAEGLECTLCHCYVHVKCLKRGSVPGGLHGDTFFTFTCADCSPENSEIFVRNKLSWLQVIVLVLYHLQHKCPGLARKGFFHWRHHVAIFIDKNWDMLFSNVKKKKKWMGTIAGTLSHFNKYIFLSGISVFNEPAFWTLMYPKLSPLTVISAYSVMLAEKQIYKNKKDASVTDSDLFSIVLRNNIENEDLLQTFNVESFTIVPEAKNEEEENRVDLYSYSSDGKQKRSQKRKNHKQLGLPFNKLSKLSNSSALLSSDDLMELNFDSPETNANQECTSEEIKPDETRFLNPFCHYNTSLNSTSRISGLNLYSKLTGGIKQDFILSPYSGMYLKPYIRRDVESFPTWLKLMAEIKLSVNGGEKNYSLPPRSSLDYTYVQPEHIPAINSLCNQFFWPGIDLGETLLYPDFSCVVLYKRLIVGFAFLVPDVSHTETYLSFIFTRPYWRKCGIAKFMIYHLIQTSMGKDVTLHVSMNNPVLLLYQKFGFKVENVVLGFYDKYLREDVGESKNAFFCRLER
;
A
#
# COMPACT_ATOMS: atom_id res chain seq x y z
N MET A 1 -2.34 10.52 -43.15
CA MET A 1 -2.55 9.29 -42.33
C MET A 1 -1.58 9.38 -41.19
N ASP A 2 -1.96 10.15 -40.19
CA ASP A 2 -1.05 10.84 -39.29
C ASP A 2 -0.79 9.98 -38.04
N PRO A 3 0.49 9.75 -37.65
CA PRO A 3 0.83 8.72 -36.68
C PRO A 3 0.75 9.19 -35.22
N LEU A 4 -0.09 10.19 -34.92
CA LEU A 4 -0.32 10.74 -33.57
C LEU A 4 -1.71 10.38 -33.01
N ASN A 5 -2.29 9.26 -33.45
CA ASN A 5 -3.42 8.68 -32.74
C ASN A 5 -2.97 8.22 -31.35
N GLY A 6 -3.49 8.89 -30.32
CA GLY A 6 -3.33 8.42 -28.94
C GLY A 6 -3.85 7.00 -28.79
N LYS A 7 -3.23 6.22 -27.90
CA LYS A 7 -3.87 4.98 -27.43
C LYS A 7 -5.06 5.40 -26.58
N PHE A 8 -6.25 4.88 -26.84
CA PHE A 8 -7.46 5.19 -26.08
C PHE A 8 -7.94 3.96 -25.31
N CYS A 9 -8.52 4.18 -24.13
CA CYS A 9 -9.07 3.13 -23.30
C CYS A 9 -10.44 2.70 -23.83
N ASN A 10 -10.61 1.41 -24.14
CA ASN A 10 -11.88 0.86 -24.63
C ASN A 10 -13.06 1.10 -23.68
N ASN A 11 -12.79 1.14 -22.37
CA ASN A 11 -13.82 1.18 -21.33
C ASN A 11 -14.20 2.60 -20.89
N CYS A 12 -13.39 3.64 -21.19
CA CYS A 12 -13.71 5.03 -20.82
C CYS A 12 -13.49 6.07 -21.93
N GLY A 13 -12.95 5.70 -23.09
CA GLY A 13 -12.69 6.61 -24.21
C GLY A 13 -11.53 7.60 -23.99
N GLU A 14 -10.96 7.67 -22.79
CA GLU A 14 -9.85 8.58 -22.48
C GLU A 14 -8.50 8.09 -23.05
N LYS A 15 -7.58 9.03 -23.27
CA LYS A 15 -6.23 8.78 -23.81
C LYS A 15 -5.31 8.19 -22.75
N LEU A 16 -4.66 7.06 -23.06
CA LEU A 16 -3.56 6.50 -22.29
C LEU A 16 -2.31 7.37 -22.49
N GLU A 17 -1.92 8.07 -21.43
CA GLU A 17 -0.60 8.69 -21.35
C GLU A 17 0.42 7.70 -20.78
N LEU A 18 1.43 7.36 -21.59
CA LEU A 18 2.56 6.47 -21.25
C LEU A 18 3.24 6.79 -19.91
N SER A 19 3.14 8.05 -19.49
CA SER A 19 3.77 8.62 -18.30
C SER A 19 2.99 8.46 -16.99
N LEU A 20 1.66 8.35 -17.03
CA LEU A 20 0.78 8.53 -15.86
C LEU A 20 -0.41 7.56 -15.80
N ALA A 21 -0.84 7.04 -16.95
CA ALA A 21 -2.03 6.20 -17.08
C ALA A 21 -1.68 4.89 -17.79
N GLU A 22 -0.91 4.04 -17.13
CA GLU A 22 -0.61 2.71 -17.65
C GLU A 22 -1.91 1.88 -17.85
N GLY A 23 -2.00 1.22 -18.99
CA GLY A 23 -3.08 0.31 -19.34
C GLY A 23 -2.53 -0.96 -19.99
N LEU A 24 -3.34 -2.02 -19.96
CA LEU A 24 -3.01 -3.32 -20.55
C LEU A 24 -3.57 -3.40 -21.97
N GLU A 25 -2.80 -4.01 -22.87
CA GLU A 25 -3.24 -4.37 -24.21
C GLU A 25 -3.90 -5.75 -24.18
N CYS A 26 -5.11 -5.88 -24.72
CA CYS A 26 -5.71 -7.18 -24.92
C CYS A 26 -5.00 -7.93 -26.05
N THR A 27 -4.54 -9.14 -25.78
CA THR A 27 -3.83 -9.99 -26.75
C THR A 27 -4.63 -10.40 -27.98
N LEU A 28 -5.97 -10.28 -27.94
CA LEU A 28 -6.86 -10.73 -29.02
C LEU A 28 -7.42 -9.58 -29.86
N CYS A 29 -7.94 -8.52 -29.22
CA CYS A 29 -8.48 -7.36 -29.94
C CYS A 29 -7.51 -6.18 -30.08
N HIS A 30 -6.32 -6.23 -29.46
CA HIS A 30 -5.35 -5.13 -29.38
C HIS A 30 -5.87 -3.81 -28.78
N CYS A 31 -7.10 -3.79 -28.25
CA CYS A 31 -7.63 -2.66 -27.52
C CYS A 31 -6.90 -2.48 -26.19
N TYR A 32 -6.70 -1.22 -25.78
CA TYR A 32 -6.10 -0.88 -24.50
C TYR A 32 -7.18 -0.67 -23.43
N VAL A 33 -6.89 -1.07 -22.20
CA VAL A 33 -7.74 -0.82 -21.02
C VAL A 33 -6.88 -0.27 -19.90
N HIS A 34 -7.21 0.91 -19.36
CA HIS A 34 -6.54 1.45 -18.17
C HIS A 34 -6.60 0.44 -17.02
N VAL A 35 -5.53 0.32 -16.21
CA VAL A 35 -5.53 -0.56 -15.03
C VAL A 35 -6.68 -0.23 -14.05
N LYS A 36 -7.12 1.04 -14.01
CA LYS A 36 -8.28 1.51 -13.22
C LYS A 36 -9.64 1.11 -13.83
N CYS A 37 -9.72 0.91 -15.14
CA CYS A 37 -10.96 0.64 -15.87
C CYS A 37 -11.20 -0.86 -16.12
N LEU A 38 -10.33 -1.73 -15.61
CA LEU A 38 -10.59 -3.17 -15.48
C LEU A 38 -11.85 -3.40 -14.64
N LYS A 39 -12.66 -4.43 -14.92
CA LYS A 39 -13.84 -4.82 -14.11
C LYS A 39 -13.48 -5.04 -12.63
N ARG A 40 -12.24 -5.49 -12.35
CA ARG A 40 -11.68 -5.62 -10.98
C ARG A 40 -11.13 -4.32 -10.37
N GLY A 41 -11.04 -3.23 -11.14
CA GLY A 41 -10.43 -1.95 -10.75
C GLY A 41 -8.91 -1.97 -10.53
N SER A 42 -8.26 -3.14 -10.69
CA SER A 42 -6.81 -3.31 -10.57
C SER A 42 -6.37 -4.67 -11.12
N VAL A 43 -5.08 -4.77 -11.49
CA VAL A 43 -4.42 -6.04 -11.82
C VAL A 43 -4.32 -6.97 -10.59
N PRO A 44 -4.22 -8.30 -10.78
CA PRO A 44 -3.99 -9.24 -9.68
C PRO A 44 -2.79 -8.84 -8.82
N GLY A 45 -3.03 -8.65 -7.52
CA GLY A 45 -2.02 -8.22 -6.55
C GLY A 45 -2.01 -6.73 -6.24
N GLY A 46 -2.62 -5.88 -7.08
CA GLY A 46 -2.85 -4.46 -6.77
C GLY A 46 -1.60 -3.60 -6.64
N LEU A 47 -0.45 -4.02 -7.19
CA LEU A 47 0.76 -3.19 -7.20
C LEU A 47 0.57 -1.97 -8.11
N HIS A 48 1.13 -0.85 -7.69
CA HIS A 48 1.06 0.41 -8.42
C HIS A 48 2.12 0.44 -9.51
N GLY A 49 1.73 0.76 -10.75
CA GLY A 49 2.61 0.67 -11.94
C GLY A 49 2.91 -0.76 -12.40
N ASP A 50 2.07 -1.74 -12.05
CA ASP A 50 2.26 -3.14 -12.47
C ASP A 50 1.45 -3.48 -13.72
N THR A 51 2.08 -3.33 -14.88
CA THR A 51 1.51 -3.70 -16.19
C THR A 51 2.14 -4.96 -16.79
N PHE A 52 2.89 -5.73 -16.01
CA PHE A 52 3.62 -6.90 -16.52
C PHE A 52 2.75 -8.17 -16.59
N PHE A 53 1.66 -8.08 -17.34
CA PHE A 53 0.71 -9.17 -17.57
C PHE A 53 0.44 -9.37 -19.06
N THR A 54 0.17 -10.61 -19.43
CA THR A 54 -0.53 -10.96 -20.66
C THR A 54 -2.02 -10.88 -20.33
N PHE A 55 -2.76 -10.02 -21.02
CA PHE A 55 -4.15 -9.68 -20.71
C PHE A 55 -5.10 -10.14 -21.82
N THR A 56 -6.28 -10.58 -21.41
CA THR A 56 -7.43 -10.81 -22.28
C THR A 56 -8.63 -10.10 -21.65
N CYS A 57 -9.23 -9.16 -22.40
CA CYS A 57 -10.42 -8.47 -21.93
C CYS A 57 -11.61 -9.44 -21.85
N ALA A 58 -12.62 -9.06 -21.08
CA ALA A 58 -13.81 -9.87 -20.90
C ALA A 58 -14.51 -10.21 -22.23
N ASP A 59 -14.58 -9.26 -23.17
CA ASP A 59 -15.28 -9.43 -24.46
C ASP A 59 -14.58 -10.45 -25.38
N CYS A 60 -13.29 -10.69 -25.17
CA CYS A 60 -12.51 -11.69 -25.90
C CYS A 60 -12.29 -12.99 -25.09
N SER A 61 -12.85 -13.09 -23.89
CA SER A 61 -12.70 -14.24 -22.99
C SER A 61 -13.90 -15.18 -23.12
N PRO A 62 -13.70 -16.52 -23.21
CA PRO A 62 -14.79 -17.48 -23.36
C PRO A 62 -15.76 -17.50 -22.17
N GLU A 63 -15.33 -16.99 -21.00
CA GLU A 63 -16.13 -16.91 -19.78
C GLU A 63 -16.66 -15.48 -19.49
N ASN A 64 -16.51 -14.52 -20.42
CA ASN A 64 -16.82 -13.09 -20.21
C ASN A 64 -16.11 -12.48 -18.97
N SER A 65 -14.96 -13.06 -18.62
CA SER A 65 -14.17 -12.77 -17.43
C SER A 65 -12.79 -12.22 -17.83
N GLU A 66 -12.24 -11.28 -17.06
CA GLU A 66 -10.91 -10.72 -17.36
C GLU A 66 -9.80 -11.71 -16.98
N ILE A 67 -9.03 -12.17 -17.97
CA ILE A 67 -7.94 -13.14 -17.77
C ILE A 67 -6.60 -12.41 -17.71
N PHE A 68 -5.80 -12.73 -16.69
CA PHE A 68 -4.49 -12.16 -16.45
C PHE A 68 -3.45 -13.27 -16.24
N VAL A 69 -2.46 -13.36 -17.12
CA VAL A 69 -1.31 -14.27 -16.96
C VAL A 69 -0.08 -13.44 -16.62
N ARG A 70 0.56 -13.74 -15.47
CA ARG A 70 1.73 -12.98 -14.98
C ARG A 70 2.94 -13.22 -15.88
N ASN A 71 3.52 -12.15 -16.44
CA ASN A 71 4.73 -12.25 -17.26
C ASN A 71 5.95 -12.57 -16.38
N LYS A 72 6.93 -13.28 -16.95
CA LYS A 72 8.15 -13.67 -16.23
C LYS A 72 9.07 -12.46 -16.02
N LEU A 73 9.09 -11.95 -14.78
CA LEU A 73 9.87 -10.76 -14.43
C LEU A 73 11.37 -11.02 -14.23
N SER A 74 12.18 -10.06 -14.68
CA SER A 74 13.59 -9.91 -14.31
C SER A 74 13.75 -9.19 -12.97
N TRP A 75 14.91 -9.34 -12.31
CA TRP A 75 15.20 -8.65 -11.05
C TRP A 75 15.17 -7.12 -11.17
N LEU A 76 15.55 -6.56 -12.34
CA LEU A 76 15.45 -5.13 -12.58
C LEU A 76 13.98 -4.68 -12.57
N GLN A 77 13.09 -5.36 -13.32
CA GLN A 77 11.66 -5.06 -13.34
C GLN A 77 11.04 -5.16 -11.93
N VAL A 78 11.35 -6.23 -11.18
CA VAL A 78 10.84 -6.40 -9.81
C VAL A 78 11.28 -5.26 -8.89
N ILE A 79 12.54 -4.84 -8.95
CA ILE A 79 13.06 -3.80 -8.05
C ILE A 79 12.55 -2.41 -8.43
N VAL A 80 12.46 -2.09 -9.73
CA VAL A 80 11.84 -0.85 -10.21
C VAL A 80 10.37 -0.78 -9.76
N LEU A 81 9.60 -1.85 -10.01
CA LEU A 81 8.20 -1.94 -9.62
C LEU A 81 7.99 -1.80 -8.12
N VAL A 82 8.79 -2.50 -7.30
CA VAL A 82 8.66 -2.45 -5.83
C VAL A 82 9.07 -1.08 -5.29
N LEU A 83 10.14 -0.46 -5.77
CA LEU A 83 10.50 0.89 -5.34
C LEU A 83 9.46 1.94 -5.77
N TYR A 84 8.91 1.83 -6.99
CA TYR A 84 7.84 2.71 -7.47
C TYR A 84 6.58 2.57 -6.60
N HIS A 85 6.14 1.34 -6.34
CA HIS A 85 5.01 1.09 -5.46
C HIS A 85 5.25 1.61 -4.03
N LEU A 86 6.41 1.34 -3.43
CA LEU A 86 6.76 1.84 -2.09
C LEU A 86 6.79 3.38 -2.05
N GLN A 87 7.30 4.03 -3.09
CA GLN A 87 7.36 5.49 -3.17
C GLN A 87 5.97 6.14 -3.24
N HIS A 88 5.05 5.55 -4.02
CA HIS A 88 3.69 6.11 -4.22
C HIS A 88 2.67 5.66 -3.17
N LYS A 89 2.83 4.48 -2.54
CA LYS A 89 1.88 3.92 -1.56
C LYS A 89 2.38 3.86 -0.13
N CYS A 90 3.69 3.93 0.10
CA CYS A 90 4.28 3.88 1.43
C CYS A 90 5.36 4.97 1.66
N PRO A 91 5.13 6.26 1.32
CA PRO A 91 6.13 7.30 1.49
C PRO A 91 6.58 7.46 2.95
N GLY A 92 5.72 7.14 3.93
CA GLY A 92 6.05 7.14 5.35
C GLY A 92 7.08 6.08 5.80
N LEU A 93 7.40 5.08 4.97
CA LEU A 93 8.53 4.15 5.20
C LEU A 93 9.86 4.68 4.66
N ALA A 94 9.87 5.84 3.98
CA ALA A 94 11.06 6.37 3.32
C ALA A 94 11.81 7.36 4.22
N ARG A 95 13.10 7.12 4.47
CA ARG A 95 13.98 8.12 5.11
C ARG A 95 14.34 9.15 4.04
N LYS A 96 13.77 10.35 4.09
CA LYS A 96 13.88 11.41 3.05
C LYS A 96 13.68 10.88 1.62
N GLY A 97 12.70 10.01 1.38
CA GLY A 97 12.44 9.43 0.05
C GLY A 97 13.33 8.26 -0.37
N PHE A 98 14.23 7.77 0.50
CA PHE A 98 15.00 6.56 0.28
C PHE A 98 14.50 5.37 1.11
N PHE A 99 14.56 4.18 0.54
CA PHE A 99 14.16 2.92 1.17
C PHE A 99 15.38 2.04 1.46
N HIS A 100 15.38 1.38 2.63
CA HIS A 100 16.44 0.43 2.98
C HIS A 100 16.26 -0.87 2.18
N TRP A 101 17.27 -1.28 1.39
CA TRP A 101 17.10 -2.43 0.47
C TRP A 101 16.75 -3.74 1.19
N ARG A 102 17.37 -4.02 2.35
CA ARG A 102 17.07 -5.21 3.16
C ARG A 102 15.74 -5.11 3.91
N HIS A 103 15.53 -4.04 4.69
CA HIS A 103 14.38 -3.95 5.60
C HIS A 103 13.07 -3.58 4.88
N HIS A 104 13.11 -2.82 3.79
CA HIS A 104 11.91 -2.39 3.07
C HIS A 104 11.73 -3.24 1.80
N VAL A 105 12.67 -3.16 0.86
CA VAL A 105 12.53 -3.80 -0.47
C VAL A 105 12.53 -5.33 -0.37
N ALA A 106 13.48 -5.94 0.34
CA ALA A 106 13.56 -7.40 0.45
C ALA A 106 12.42 -7.99 1.28
N ILE A 107 12.00 -7.36 2.39
CA ILE A 107 10.85 -7.83 3.17
C ILE A 107 9.56 -7.72 2.36
N PHE A 108 9.38 -6.67 1.56
CA PHE A 108 8.25 -6.53 0.65
C PHE A 108 8.23 -7.67 -0.39
N ILE A 109 9.34 -7.90 -1.09
CA ILE A 109 9.45 -9.00 -2.07
C ILE A 109 9.24 -10.38 -1.42
N ASP A 110 9.68 -10.59 -0.18
CA ASP A 110 9.51 -11.86 0.51
C ASP A 110 8.04 -12.16 0.88
N LYS A 111 7.33 -11.12 1.36
CA LYS A 111 5.89 -11.17 1.68
C LYS A 111 5.01 -11.32 0.43
N ASN A 112 5.40 -10.70 -0.66
CA ASN A 112 4.65 -10.65 -1.93
C ASN A 112 5.21 -11.61 -3.00
N TRP A 113 5.99 -12.63 -2.59
CA TRP A 113 6.75 -13.48 -3.52
C TRP A 113 5.89 -14.18 -4.58
N ASP A 114 4.85 -14.89 -4.16
CA ASP A 114 4.02 -15.73 -5.04
C ASP A 114 3.20 -14.89 -6.05
N MET A 115 3.01 -13.61 -5.73
CA MET A 115 2.36 -12.61 -6.56
C MET A 115 3.32 -11.97 -7.58
N LEU A 116 4.58 -11.76 -7.18
CA LEU A 116 5.64 -11.24 -8.06
C LEU A 116 6.19 -12.30 -9.02
N PHE A 117 6.31 -13.55 -8.55
CA PHE A 117 6.93 -14.66 -9.26
C PHE A 117 6.00 -15.88 -9.34
N SER A 118 5.28 -16.02 -10.45
CA SER A 118 4.48 -17.20 -10.74
C SER A 118 5.35 -18.47 -10.81
N ASN A 119 5.04 -19.45 -9.96
CA ASN A 119 5.66 -20.79 -9.93
C ASN A 119 7.20 -20.87 -9.71
N VAL A 120 7.85 -19.82 -9.17
CA VAL A 120 9.31 -19.84 -8.92
C VAL A 120 9.63 -20.12 -7.44
N LYS A 121 10.39 -21.20 -7.16
CA LYS A 121 10.87 -21.51 -5.81
C LYS A 121 11.95 -20.52 -5.32
N LYS A 122 11.82 -20.04 -4.08
CA LYS A 122 12.79 -19.15 -3.40
C LYS A 122 14.19 -19.79 -3.31
N LYS A 123 15.22 -19.15 -3.90
CA LYS A 123 16.63 -19.56 -3.79
C LYS A 123 17.25 -19.02 -2.49
N LYS A 124 17.95 -19.85 -1.68
CA LYS A 124 18.49 -19.46 -0.35
C LYS A 124 19.31 -18.14 -0.29
N LYS A 125 19.95 -17.70 -1.38
CA LYS A 125 20.76 -16.46 -1.44
C LYS A 125 20.15 -15.33 -2.30
N TRP A 126 18.84 -15.38 -2.59
CA TRP A 126 18.18 -14.44 -3.52
C TRP A 126 18.37 -12.96 -3.16
N MET A 127 18.36 -12.62 -1.87
CA MET A 127 18.52 -11.23 -1.37
C MET A 127 19.80 -10.53 -1.87
N GLY A 128 20.90 -11.26 -2.08
CA GLY A 128 22.14 -10.68 -2.62
C GLY A 128 21.98 -10.16 -4.05
N THR A 129 21.04 -10.73 -4.81
CA THR A 129 20.70 -10.27 -6.17
C THR A 129 20.08 -8.88 -6.14
N ILE A 130 19.35 -8.52 -5.08
CA ILE A 130 18.77 -7.17 -4.93
C ILE A 130 19.88 -6.12 -4.84
N ALA A 131 20.82 -6.31 -3.90
CA ALA A 131 21.93 -5.39 -3.70
C ALA A 131 22.84 -5.29 -4.93
N GLY A 132 23.13 -6.43 -5.57
CA GLY A 132 23.91 -6.45 -6.83
C GLY A 132 23.20 -5.72 -7.97
N THR A 133 21.87 -5.90 -8.13
CA THR A 133 21.08 -5.18 -9.13
C THR A 133 21.08 -3.67 -8.84
N LEU A 134 20.75 -3.26 -7.62
CA LEU A 134 20.76 -1.84 -7.22
C LEU A 134 22.11 -1.16 -7.50
N SER A 135 23.21 -1.84 -7.20
CA SER A 135 24.56 -1.33 -7.43
C SER A 135 24.94 -1.25 -8.92
N HIS A 136 24.54 -2.24 -9.74
CA HIS A 136 24.79 -2.26 -11.19
C HIS A 136 24.02 -1.14 -11.93
N PHE A 137 22.84 -0.80 -11.44
CA PHE A 137 21.92 0.18 -12.05
C PHE A 137 21.96 1.57 -11.36
N ASN A 138 22.99 1.81 -10.54
CA ASN A 138 23.21 3.05 -9.82
C ASN A 138 23.59 4.22 -10.74
N LYS A 139 23.12 5.42 -10.41
CA LYS A 139 23.28 6.71 -11.14
C LYS A 139 22.48 6.88 -12.44
N TYR A 140 21.62 5.93 -12.82
CA TYR A 140 20.77 6.10 -14.01
C TYR A 140 19.35 5.55 -13.85
N ILE A 141 19.15 4.40 -13.21
CA ILE A 141 17.82 3.91 -12.82
C ILE A 141 17.62 4.08 -11.31
N PHE A 142 18.60 3.68 -10.51
CA PHE A 142 18.59 3.83 -9.05
C PHE A 142 19.59 4.87 -8.57
N LEU A 143 19.30 5.45 -7.42
CA LEU A 143 20.18 6.37 -6.72
C LEU A 143 20.50 5.83 -5.31
N SER A 144 21.79 5.73 -4.99
CA SER A 144 22.26 5.36 -3.65
C SER A 144 22.26 6.56 -2.70
N GLY A 145 21.63 6.45 -1.54
CA GLY A 145 21.57 7.48 -0.49
C GLY A 145 22.81 7.59 0.40
N ILE A 146 23.94 6.97 0.01
CA ILE A 146 25.15 6.93 0.84
C ILE A 146 25.74 8.33 1.06
N SER A 147 25.61 9.22 0.07
CA SER A 147 26.00 10.63 0.17
C SER A 147 25.08 11.47 1.07
N VAL A 148 23.89 10.97 1.42
CA VAL A 148 22.87 11.69 2.21
C VAL A 148 22.89 11.25 3.68
N PHE A 149 23.11 9.96 3.94
CA PHE A 149 23.05 9.38 5.28
C PHE A 149 24.39 8.92 5.84
N ASN A 150 25.45 8.89 5.03
CA ASN A 150 26.72 8.22 5.34
C ASN A 150 26.56 6.70 5.67
N GLU A 151 25.41 6.12 5.33
CA GLU A 151 25.02 4.74 5.66
C GLU A 151 24.79 3.93 4.36
N PRO A 152 25.51 2.80 4.15
CA PRO A 152 25.43 2.02 2.92
C PRO A 152 24.24 1.04 2.91
N ALA A 153 23.00 1.56 2.76
CA ALA A 153 21.81 0.71 2.63
C ALA A 153 20.59 1.33 1.91
N PHE A 154 20.59 2.63 1.69
CA PHE A 154 19.42 3.40 1.26
C PHE A 154 19.41 3.63 -0.25
N TRP A 155 18.27 3.37 -0.89
CA TRP A 155 18.10 3.45 -2.34
C TRP A 155 16.76 4.09 -2.72
N THR A 156 16.72 4.79 -3.84
CA THR A 156 15.49 5.33 -4.44
C THR A 156 15.54 5.27 -5.96
N LEU A 157 14.41 5.54 -6.63
CA LEU A 157 14.37 5.70 -8.08
C LEU A 157 14.93 7.06 -8.48
N MET A 158 15.77 7.09 -9.52
CA MET A 158 16.32 8.35 -10.03
C MET A 158 15.23 9.24 -10.63
N TYR A 159 14.21 8.63 -11.25
CA TYR A 159 13.08 9.30 -11.89
C TYR A 159 11.76 8.84 -11.23
N PRO A 160 11.30 9.48 -10.14
CA PRO A 160 10.20 8.97 -9.31
C PRO A 160 8.82 9.10 -9.97
N LYS A 161 8.69 9.96 -10.98
CA LYS A 161 7.47 10.15 -11.77
C LYS A 161 7.36 9.18 -12.95
N LEU A 162 8.45 8.54 -13.38
CA LEU A 162 8.42 7.61 -14.51
C LEU A 162 7.86 6.25 -14.11
N SER A 163 6.94 5.76 -14.93
CA SER A 163 6.26 4.49 -14.70
C SER A 163 7.23 3.29 -14.88
N PRO A 164 7.00 2.14 -14.21
CA PRO A 164 7.86 0.97 -14.34
C PRO A 164 7.97 0.45 -15.78
N LEU A 165 6.89 0.50 -16.57
CA LEU A 165 6.93 0.12 -17.98
C LEU A 165 7.84 1.06 -18.80
N THR A 166 7.75 2.37 -18.54
CA THR A 166 8.54 3.40 -19.24
C THR A 166 10.04 3.26 -18.95
N VAL A 167 10.41 3.11 -17.68
CA VAL A 167 11.83 2.92 -17.26
C VAL A 167 12.44 1.67 -17.91
N ILE A 168 11.69 0.57 -17.96
CA ILE A 168 12.15 -0.70 -18.53
C ILE A 168 12.19 -0.65 -20.06
N SER A 169 11.24 0.04 -20.70
CA SER A 169 11.24 0.27 -22.15
C SER A 169 12.45 1.11 -22.59
N ALA A 170 12.70 2.24 -21.91
CA ALA A 170 13.90 3.05 -22.14
C ALA A 170 15.19 2.25 -21.95
N TYR A 171 15.25 1.37 -20.95
CA TYR A 171 16.41 0.49 -20.75
C TYR A 171 16.60 -0.51 -21.91
N SER A 172 15.51 -1.05 -22.46
CA SER A 172 15.59 -1.94 -23.64
C SER A 172 16.10 -1.23 -24.90
N VAL A 173 15.67 0.03 -25.13
CA VAL A 173 16.17 0.88 -26.23
C VAL A 173 17.66 1.18 -26.04
N MET A 174 18.07 1.57 -24.84
CA MET A 174 19.47 1.81 -24.48
C MET A 174 20.36 0.56 -24.72
N LEU A 175 19.85 -0.64 -24.46
CA LEU A 175 20.57 -1.88 -24.77
C LEU A 175 20.71 -2.12 -26.28
N ALA A 176 19.67 -1.85 -27.07
CA ALA A 176 19.70 -1.97 -28.52
C ALA A 176 20.68 -0.98 -29.15
N GLU A 177 20.66 0.29 -28.72
CA GLU A 177 21.63 1.30 -29.14
C GLU A 177 23.07 0.89 -28.76
N LYS A 178 23.28 0.40 -27.54
CA LYS A 178 24.60 -0.08 -27.08
C LYS A 178 25.14 -1.24 -27.91
N GLN A 179 24.29 -2.09 -28.50
CA GLN A 179 24.71 -3.11 -29.47
C GLN A 179 25.17 -2.48 -30.79
N ILE A 180 24.46 -1.45 -31.29
CA ILE A 180 24.84 -0.71 -32.50
C ILE A 180 26.18 0.02 -32.30
N TYR A 181 26.41 0.66 -31.15
CA TYR A 181 27.67 1.33 -30.84
C TYR A 181 28.86 0.36 -30.74
N LYS A 182 28.68 -0.82 -30.11
CA LYS A 182 29.73 -1.86 -30.07
C LYS A 182 30.17 -2.31 -31.47
N ASN A 183 29.25 -2.34 -32.42
CA ASN A 183 29.55 -2.70 -33.82
C ASN A 183 30.30 -1.59 -34.59
N LYS A 184 30.30 -0.34 -34.09
CA LYS A 184 30.93 0.83 -34.75
C LYS A 184 32.33 1.19 -34.23
N LYS A 185 32.83 0.54 -33.17
CA LYS A 185 34.17 0.77 -32.56
C LYS A 185 34.44 2.19 -31.98
N ASP A 186 33.42 3.04 -31.85
CA ASP A 186 33.54 4.32 -31.12
C ASP A 186 33.49 4.12 -29.60
N ALA A 187 34.29 4.90 -28.85
CA ALA A 187 34.59 4.64 -27.44
C ALA A 187 33.97 5.62 -26.43
N SER A 188 33.60 5.07 -25.27
CA SER A 188 33.43 5.74 -23.96
C SER A 188 32.37 6.85 -23.80
N VAL A 189 31.13 6.60 -24.21
CA VAL A 189 29.96 7.21 -23.54
C VAL A 189 29.64 6.36 -22.30
N THR A 190 29.31 6.96 -21.15
CA THR A 190 28.92 6.16 -19.97
C THR A 190 27.49 5.66 -20.11
N ASP A 191 27.18 4.52 -19.48
CA ASP A 191 25.81 3.95 -19.50
C ASP A 191 24.77 4.93 -18.93
N SER A 192 25.19 5.81 -18.01
CA SER A 192 24.35 6.86 -17.44
C SER A 192 24.02 7.96 -18.45
N ASP A 193 25.03 8.42 -19.20
CA ASP A 193 24.83 9.46 -20.21
C ASP A 193 23.94 8.93 -21.33
N LEU A 194 24.20 7.71 -21.81
CA LEU A 194 23.40 7.03 -22.83
C LEU A 194 21.94 6.87 -22.39
N PHE A 195 21.68 6.43 -21.16
CA PHE A 195 20.32 6.32 -20.63
C PHE A 195 19.61 7.69 -20.56
N SER A 196 20.32 8.75 -20.15
CA SER A 196 19.76 10.11 -20.12
C SER A 196 19.42 10.66 -21.51
N ILE A 197 20.22 10.32 -22.54
CA ILE A 197 19.96 10.68 -23.94
C ILE A 197 18.74 9.92 -24.45
N VAL A 198 18.66 8.61 -24.21
CA VAL A 198 17.49 7.78 -24.57
C VAL A 198 16.21 8.32 -23.91
N LEU A 199 16.25 8.70 -22.64
CA LEU A 199 15.08 9.29 -21.97
C LEU A 199 14.66 10.63 -22.60
N ARG A 200 15.59 11.57 -22.82
CA ARG A 200 15.27 12.86 -23.46
C ARG A 200 14.76 12.72 -24.90
N ASN A 201 15.23 11.72 -25.63
CA ASN A 201 14.81 11.48 -27.01
C ASN A 201 13.45 10.79 -27.14
N ASN A 202 12.95 10.12 -26.08
CA ASN A 202 11.73 9.31 -26.11
C ASN A 202 10.62 9.83 -25.18
N ILE A 203 10.86 10.90 -24.40
CA ILE A 203 9.90 11.47 -23.44
C ILE A 203 9.81 12.97 -23.66
N GLU A 204 8.68 13.43 -24.20
CA GLU A 204 8.45 14.84 -24.58
C GLU A 204 8.20 15.77 -23.37
N ASN A 205 7.72 15.23 -22.24
CA ASN A 205 7.39 16.00 -21.04
C ASN A 205 8.59 16.11 -20.07
N GLU A 206 9.26 17.26 -20.02
CA GLU A 206 10.41 17.49 -19.13
C GLU A 206 10.08 17.31 -17.63
N ASP A 207 8.84 17.60 -17.20
CA ASP A 207 8.42 17.45 -15.80
C ASP A 207 8.58 16.03 -15.26
N LEU A 208 8.56 15.01 -16.13
CA LEU A 208 8.75 13.60 -15.78
C LEU A 208 10.22 13.21 -15.70
N LEU A 209 11.08 13.95 -16.40
CA LEU A 209 12.54 13.79 -16.42
C LEU A 209 13.20 14.44 -15.19
N GLN A 210 12.42 15.08 -14.32
CA GLN A 210 12.88 15.63 -13.06
C GLN A 210 13.48 14.53 -12.17
N THR A 211 14.81 14.57 -12.02
CA THR A 211 15.56 13.65 -11.17
C THR A 211 15.32 13.91 -9.69
N PHE A 212 15.46 12.88 -8.85
CA PHE A 212 15.40 13.02 -7.40
C PHE A 212 16.46 14.02 -6.88
N ASN A 213 16.03 15.14 -6.28
CA ASN A 213 16.93 16.20 -5.84
C ASN A 213 17.65 15.82 -4.53
N VAL A 214 18.96 15.60 -4.63
CA VAL A 214 19.85 15.28 -3.49
C VAL A 214 20.36 16.53 -2.78
N GLU A 215 20.56 17.62 -3.53
CA GLU A 215 21.22 18.85 -3.09
C GLU A 215 20.35 19.65 -2.09
N SER A 216 19.03 19.47 -2.14
CA SER A 216 18.10 20.03 -1.14
C SER A 216 18.27 19.49 0.30
N PHE A 217 19.15 18.50 0.52
CA PHE A 217 19.36 17.86 1.82
C PHE A 217 20.79 17.95 2.37
N THR A 218 21.71 18.63 1.69
CA THR A 218 23.06 18.89 2.22
C THR A 218 23.00 19.94 3.32
N ILE A 219 23.10 19.48 4.57
CA ILE A 219 23.23 20.33 5.75
C ILE A 219 24.59 21.02 5.71
N VAL A 220 24.61 22.35 5.78
CA VAL A 220 25.82 23.14 6.04
C VAL A 220 26.37 22.71 7.40
N PRO A 221 27.68 22.45 7.56
CA PRO A 221 28.24 22.12 8.87
C PRO A 221 28.07 23.33 9.80
N GLU A 222 27.13 23.26 10.74
CA GLU A 222 27.02 24.24 11.82
C GLU A 222 28.29 24.18 12.67
N ALA A 223 28.78 25.38 13.03
CA ALA A 223 29.97 25.51 13.84
C ALA A 223 29.76 24.82 15.19
N LYS A 224 30.66 23.90 15.54
CA LYS A 224 30.75 23.41 16.91
C LYS A 224 31.34 24.52 17.76
N ASN A 225 30.65 24.89 18.83
CA ASN A 225 31.21 25.76 19.85
C ASN A 225 32.49 25.14 20.43
N GLU A 226 33.49 25.97 20.60
CA GLU A 226 34.74 25.65 21.27
C GLU A 226 34.49 25.62 22.78
N GLU A 227 34.60 24.46 23.43
CA GLU A 227 34.85 24.32 24.87
C GLU A 227 35.08 22.83 25.20
N GLU A 228 36.32 22.36 25.03
CA GLU A 228 37.09 21.57 26.02
C GLU A 228 38.45 21.16 25.42
N GLU A 229 39.52 21.41 26.17
CA GLU A 229 40.90 21.26 25.68
C GLU A 229 41.46 19.82 25.78
N ASN A 230 42.61 19.64 25.11
CA ASN A 230 43.67 18.71 25.50
C ASN A 230 43.43 17.19 25.40
N ARG A 231 43.74 16.64 24.22
CA ARG A 231 44.90 15.73 24.13
C ARG A 231 45.60 15.72 22.78
N VAL A 232 46.92 15.86 22.81
CA VAL A 232 47.83 15.79 21.67
C VAL A 232 48.20 14.33 21.36
N ASP A 233 48.26 13.98 20.08
CA ASP A 233 49.30 13.16 19.41
C ASP A 233 48.80 12.84 17.97
N LEU A 234 49.25 13.55 16.94
CA LEU A 234 50.54 13.39 16.26
C LEU A 234 50.68 12.05 15.50
N TYR A 235 50.32 12.03 14.21
CA TYR A 235 51.19 11.49 13.16
C TYR A 235 50.86 12.15 11.82
N SER A 236 51.87 12.74 11.20
CA SER A 236 51.80 13.38 9.88
C SER A 236 52.18 12.40 8.77
N TYR A 237 51.58 12.57 7.60
CA TYR A 237 52.33 12.39 6.36
C TYR A 237 51.87 13.37 5.28
N SER A 238 52.80 14.22 4.86
CA SER A 238 52.59 15.20 3.81
C SER A 238 52.93 14.61 2.44
N SER A 239 52.16 14.98 1.42
CA SER A 239 52.68 15.01 0.04
C SER A 239 51.92 16.01 -0.82
N ASP A 240 52.63 17.06 -1.22
CA ASP A 240 52.20 18.14 -2.11
C ASP A 240 51.54 17.69 -3.43
N GLY A 241 50.58 18.50 -3.91
CA GLY A 241 49.87 18.28 -5.18
C GLY A 241 49.33 19.56 -5.80
N LYS A 242 50.23 20.48 -6.16
CA LYS A 242 49.98 21.87 -6.60
C LYS A 242 48.77 22.07 -7.54
N GLN A 243 48.06 23.16 -7.27
CA GLN A 243 47.04 23.79 -8.13
C GLN A 243 47.43 23.88 -9.61
N LYS A 244 46.44 23.80 -10.50
CA LYS A 244 46.40 24.63 -11.72
C LYS A 244 44.96 24.85 -12.22
N ARG A 245 44.42 26.04 -11.95
CA ARG A 245 43.29 26.59 -12.71
C ARG A 245 43.69 26.62 -14.20
N SER A 246 42.84 26.08 -15.08
CA SER A 246 42.89 26.44 -16.49
C SER A 246 41.48 26.66 -17.04
N GLN A 247 41.14 27.92 -17.29
CA GLN A 247 39.98 28.27 -18.08
C GLN A 247 40.27 27.91 -19.54
N LYS A 248 39.49 27.00 -20.12
CA LYS A 248 39.40 26.86 -21.58
C LYS A 248 37.94 26.79 -22.01
N ARG A 249 37.40 27.96 -22.37
CA ARG A 249 36.25 28.05 -23.29
C ARG A 249 36.58 27.22 -24.53
N LYS A 250 35.69 26.28 -24.89
CA LYS A 250 35.66 25.67 -26.21
C LYS A 250 34.23 25.73 -26.75
N ASN A 251 33.99 26.72 -27.61
CA ASN A 251 32.91 26.62 -28.58
C ASN A 251 33.25 25.47 -29.54
N HIS A 252 32.31 24.58 -29.87
CA HIS A 252 31.95 24.40 -31.28
C HIS A 252 30.71 23.52 -31.55
N LYS A 253 29.98 23.94 -32.60
CA LYS A 253 29.28 23.12 -33.60
C LYS A 253 28.08 22.29 -33.12
N GLN A 254 26.89 22.86 -33.37
CA GLN A 254 25.82 22.08 -33.99
C GLN A 254 26.36 21.39 -35.25
N LEU A 255 26.27 20.06 -35.30
CA LEU A 255 26.15 19.31 -36.55
C LEU A 255 24.76 18.67 -36.55
N GLY A 256 23.83 19.28 -37.30
CA GLY A 256 22.63 18.56 -37.71
C GLY A 256 22.94 17.77 -38.98
N LEU A 257 22.33 16.58 -39.13
CA LEU A 257 21.91 15.94 -40.38
C LEU A 257 20.99 14.74 -40.00
N PRO A 258 20.07 14.30 -40.88
CA PRO A 258 18.80 13.70 -40.45
C PRO A 258 18.74 12.18 -40.57
N PHE A 259 17.85 11.52 -39.82
CA PHE A 259 17.45 10.14 -40.09
C PHE A 259 15.96 9.86 -39.78
N ASN A 260 15.14 9.92 -40.82
CA ASN A 260 13.86 9.21 -40.87
C ASN A 260 14.13 7.73 -41.13
N LYS A 261 14.03 6.85 -40.12
CA LYS A 261 13.74 5.40 -40.24
C LYS A 261 13.77 4.73 -38.85
N LEU A 262 12.60 4.51 -38.24
CA LEU A 262 12.42 3.46 -37.20
C LEU A 262 10.96 3.07 -36.95
N SER A 263 10.13 3.05 -37.99
CA SER A 263 8.82 2.36 -37.97
C SER A 263 8.97 0.87 -38.32
N LYS A 264 9.65 0.11 -37.44
CA LYS A 264 9.73 -1.37 -37.47
C LYS A 264 10.44 -1.90 -36.21
N LEU A 265 9.72 -2.05 -35.11
CA LEU A 265 10.12 -2.84 -33.93
C LEU A 265 8.91 -3.11 -32.99
N SER A 266 7.79 -3.55 -33.57
CA SER A 266 6.67 -4.14 -32.82
C SER A 266 6.40 -5.61 -33.20
N ASN A 267 6.72 -6.01 -34.43
CA ASN A 267 6.54 -7.39 -34.92
C ASN A 267 7.87 -8.00 -35.41
N SER A 268 8.51 -8.79 -34.55
CA SER A 268 9.54 -9.78 -34.95
C SER A 268 9.53 -11.02 -34.04
N SER A 269 8.36 -11.64 -33.93
CA SER A 269 8.25 -13.09 -33.68
C SER A 269 7.50 -13.71 -34.85
N ALA A 270 8.27 -14.12 -35.86
CA ALA A 270 7.86 -14.93 -37.00
C ALA A 270 9.00 -15.94 -37.20
N LEU A 271 8.78 -17.21 -37.51
CA LEU A 271 7.54 -17.97 -37.72
C LEU A 271 7.90 -19.46 -37.55
N LEU A 272 6.91 -20.32 -37.35
CA LEU A 272 6.81 -21.64 -38.01
C LEU A 272 5.32 -22.04 -38.00
N SER A 273 4.81 -22.45 -39.17
CA SER A 273 3.41 -22.81 -39.45
C SER A 273 3.05 -24.21 -38.89
N SER A 274 1.87 -24.84 -39.03
CA SER A 274 0.70 -24.72 -39.93
C SER A 274 -0.50 -25.53 -39.34
N ASP A 275 -1.80 -25.39 -39.68
CA ASP A 275 -2.62 -24.32 -40.31
C ASP A 275 -4.13 -24.55 -39.92
N ASP A 276 -5.06 -24.75 -40.87
CA ASP A 276 -6.47 -25.25 -40.79
C ASP A 276 -7.56 -24.61 -39.88
N LEU A 277 -8.13 -23.51 -40.41
CA LEU A 277 -9.55 -23.24 -40.75
C LEU A 277 -10.77 -23.93 -40.09
N MET A 278 -11.88 -23.15 -40.14
CA MET A 278 -13.33 -23.44 -40.03
C MET A 278 -13.98 -23.07 -38.68
N GLU A 279 -14.68 -21.93 -38.57
CA GLU A 279 -16.09 -21.69 -38.99
C GLU A 279 -17.12 -22.65 -38.38
N LEU A 280 -18.05 -22.11 -37.58
CA LEU A 280 -19.49 -22.17 -37.85
C LEU A 280 -20.28 -21.27 -36.86
N ASN A 281 -21.20 -20.46 -37.38
CA ASN A 281 -22.21 -19.70 -36.62
C ASN A 281 -23.24 -20.65 -35.97
N PHE A 282 -23.94 -20.20 -34.93
CA PHE A 282 -25.40 -20.36 -34.86
C PHE A 282 -26.08 -19.32 -33.96
N ASP A 283 -27.33 -18.99 -34.30
CA ASP A 283 -28.07 -17.81 -33.84
C ASP A 283 -28.59 -17.83 -32.39
N SER A 284 -28.95 -16.61 -31.96
CA SER A 284 -29.80 -16.24 -30.82
C SER A 284 -31.13 -17.04 -30.75
N PRO A 285 -31.85 -16.95 -29.62
CA PRO A 285 -32.94 -15.98 -29.65
C PRO A 285 -33.10 -15.12 -28.39
N GLU A 286 -33.74 -13.97 -28.62
CA GLU A 286 -34.04 -12.90 -27.68
C GLU A 286 -35.11 -13.27 -26.65
N THR A 287 -35.21 -12.50 -25.56
CA THR A 287 -36.51 -12.18 -24.95
C THR A 287 -36.47 -10.81 -24.28
N ASN A 288 -37.18 -9.85 -24.87
CA ASN A 288 -37.35 -8.49 -24.35
C ASN A 288 -38.43 -8.44 -23.26
N ALA A 289 -38.24 -7.60 -22.24
CA ALA A 289 -39.33 -7.08 -21.41
C ALA A 289 -38.93 -5.73 -20.78
N ASN A 290 -39.28 -4.62 -21.45
CA ASN A 290 -39.20 -3.27 -20.90
C ASN A 290 -40.36 -3.03 -19.92
N GLN A 291 -40.12 -2.24 -18.86
CA GLN A 291 -41.16 -1.48 -18.17
C GLN A 291 -40.58 -0.17 -17.61
N GLU A 292 -41.14 0.96 -18.03
CA GLU A 292 -40.75 2.33 -17.66
C GLU A 292 -41.75 2.98 -16.67
N CYS A 293 -41.54 4.28 -16.37
CA CYS A 293 -42.37 5.21 -15.59
C CYS A 293 -42.28 5.10 -14.05
N THR A 294 -42.26 6.18 -13.25
CA THR A 294 -42.44 7.65 -13.51
C THR A 294 -41.47 8.49 -12.64
N SER A 295 -41.21 9.73 -13.06
CA SER A 295 -40.41 10.74 -12.35
C SER A 295 -41.22 11.68 -11.44
N GLU A 296 -40.70 12.01 -10.26
CA GLU A 296 -41.09 13.21 -9.49
C GLU A 296 -39.84 14.01 -9.07
N GLU A 297 -39.92 15.33 -9.15
CA GLU A 297 -38.79 16.26 -8.96
C GLU A 297 -38.64 16.70 -7.50
N ILE A 298 -37.41 16.66 -6.96
CA ILE A 298 -37.05 17.31 -5.70
C ILE A 298 -35.78 18.16 -5.92
N LYS A 299 -35.83 19.42 -5.48
CA LYS A 299 -34.75 20.41 -5.65
C LYS A 299 -33.48 20.01 -4.89
N PRO A 300 -32.28 20.32 -5.41
CA PRO A 300 -31.02 19.98 -4.74
C PRO A 300 -30.66 21.00 -3.65
N ASP A 301 -30.58 20.55 -2.40
CA ASP A 301 -29.81 21.25 -1.36
C ASP A 301 -28.30 21.10 -1.62
N GLU A 302 -27.53 22.12 -1.27
CA GLU A 302 -26.11 22.28 -1.65
C GLU A 302 -25.22 21.11 -1.18
N THR A 303 -24.83 20.25 -2.12
CA THR A 303 -23.92 19.14 -1.85
C THR A 303 -22.50 19.64 -1.62
N ARG A 304 -21.97 19.46 -0.40
CA ARG A 304 -20.52 19.41 -0.17
C ARG A 304 -19.91 18.37 -1.11
N PHE A 305 -19.07 18.81 -2.04
CA PHE A 305 -18.43 17.97 -3.05
C PHE A 305 -17.61 16.82 -2.42
N LEU A 306 -18.20 15.64 -2.35
CA LEU A 306 -17.47 14.37 -2.31
C LEU A 306 -17.19 13.95 -3.75
N ASN A 307 -15.95 13.53 -4.00
CA ASN A 307 -15.48 13.23 -5.35
C ASN A 307 -16.23 12.01 -5.94
N PRO A 308 -17.04 12.15 -7.03
CA PRO A 308 -17.98 11.11 -7.48
C PRO A 308 -17.35 9.76 -7.86
N PHE A 309 -16.04 9.72 -8.10
CA PHE A 309 -15.31 8.54 -8.57
C PHE A 309 -14.73 7.66 -7.45
N CYS A 310 -15.01 7.97 -6.18
CA CYS A 310 -14.44 7.27 -5.02
C CYS A 310 -15.49 6.45 -4.24
N HIS A 311 -16.11 5.46 -4.89
CA HIS A 311 -16.87 4.41 -4.19
C HIS A 311 -15.92 3.43 -3.47
N TYR A 312 -15.33 3.86 -2.36
CA TYR A 312 -14.67 2.95 -1.42
C TYR A 312 -15.70 1.94 -0.90
N ASN A 313 -15.36 0.66 -0.79
CA ASN A 313 -16.28 -0.30 -0.14
C ASN A 313 -16.37 -0.13 1.40
N THR A 314 -15.53 0.76 1.96
CA THR A 314 -15.67 1.37 3.29
C THR A 314 -16.55 2.61 3.31
N SER A 315 -17.05 3.13 2.18
CA SER A 315 -17.96 4.28 2.20
C SER A 315 -19.30 3.89 2.80
N LEU A 316 -19.87 4.80 3.58
CA LEU A 316 -21.24 4.69 4.08
C LEU A 316 -22.24 4.93 2.94
N ASN A 317 -22.37 3.97 2.01
CA ASN A 317 -23.46 3.95 1.04
C ASN A 317 -24.80 4.16 1.74
N SER A 318 -25.75 4.81 1.08
CA SER A 318 -27.11 5.01 1.59
C SER A 318 -27.72 3.69 2.08
N THR A 319 -27.56 2.61 1.31
CA THR A 319 -27.95 1.24 1.66
C THR A 319 -27.30 0.74 2.95
N SER A 320 -26.02 1.04 3.19
CA SER A 320 -25.30 0.68 4.43
C SER A 320 -25.82 1.48 5.62
N ARG A 321 -26.11 2.78 5.45
CA ARG A 321 -26.72 3.62 6.49
C ARG A 321 -28.11 3.11 6.87
N ILE A 322 -28.97 2.86 5.87
CA ILE A 322 -30.33 2.32 6.06
C ILE A 322 -30.27 0.94 6.72
N SER A 323 -29.37 0.06 6.27
CA SER A 323 -29.14 -1.25 6.91
C SER A 323 -28.67 -1.11 8.35
N GLY A 324 -27.84 -0.10 8.66
CA GLY A 324 -27.37 0.25 9.99
C GLY A 324 -28.42 0.91 10.89
N LEU A 325 -29.56 1.38 10.36
CA LEU A 325 -30.68 1.85 11.17
C LEU A 325 -31.46 0.68 11.80
N ASN A 326 -31.49 -0.48 11.13
CA ASN A 326 -32.15 -1.68 11.59
C ASN A 326 -31.57 -2.13 12.96
N LEU A 327 -32.45 -2.36 13.93
CA LEU A 327 -32.08 -2.79 15.29
C LEU A 327 -31.20 -4.05 15.27
N TYR A 328 -31.49 -4.99 14.37
CA TYR A 328 -30.69 -6.20 14.23
C TYR A 328 -29.24 -5.88 13.83
N SER A 329 -29.01 -4.97 12.88
CA SER A 329 -27.67 -4.55 12.47
C SER A 329 -26.95 -3.76 13.58
N LYS A 330 -27.66 -2.89 14.31
CA LYS A 330 -27.11 -2.18 15.48
C LYS A 330 -26.63 -3.12 16.59
N LEU A 331 -27.31 -4.25 16.76
CA LEU A 331 -26.96 -5.28 17.75
C LEU A 331 -25.91 -6.29 17.23
N THR A 332 -25.82 -6.51 15.92
CA THR A 332 -25.19 -7.70 15.32
C THR A 332 -24.32 -7.42 14.07
N GLY A 333 -23.69 -6.24 14.00
CA GLY A 333 -22.79 -5.75 12.94
C GLY A 333 -22.40 -6.79 11.87
N GLY A 334 -22.88 -6.59 10.63
CA GLY A 334 -22.62 -7.49 9.52
C GLY A 334 -21.14 -7.54 9.13
N ILE A 335 -20.68 -8.71 8.66
CA ILE A 335 -19.33 -8.89 8.11
C ILE A 335 -19.46 -9.14 6.60
N LYS A 336 -18.91 -8.24 5.79
CA LYS A 336 -18.63 -8.49 4.38
C LYS A 336 -17.45 -9.46 4.26
N GLN A 337 -17.57 -10.44 3.37
CA GLN A 337 -16.52 -11.42 3.08
C GLN A 337 -15.55 -10.95 1.97
N ASP A 338 -15.82 -9.80 1.37
CA ASP A 338 -15.02 -9.23 0.28
C ASP A 338 -13.72 -8.60 0.79
N PHE A 339 -12.78 -8.39 -0.14
CA PHE A 339 -11.56 -7.62 0.15
C PHE A 339 -11.89 -6.14 0.31
N ILE A 340 -11.41 -5.51 1.38
CA ILE A 340 -11.65 -4.10 1.68
C ILE A 340 -10.51 -3.27 1.08
N LEU A 341 -10.82 -2.26 0.25
CA LEU A 341 -9.81 -1.34 -0.24
C LEU A 341 -9.62 -0.23 0.79
N SER A 342 -8.43 -0.14 1.39
CA SER A 342 -8.09 0.93 2.33
C SER A 342 -7.95 2.27 1.60
N PRO A 343 -8.70 3.32 1.98
CA PRO A 343 -8.51 4.66 1.42
C PRO A 343 -7.14 5.25 1.75
N TYR A 344 -6.58 4.93 2.93
CA TYR A 344 -5.29 5.44 3.41
C TYR A 344 -4.10 4.79 2.69
N SER A 345 -3.94 3.46 2.75
CA SER A 345 -2.77 2.78 2.15
C SER A 345 -2.97 2.42 0.67
N GLY A 346 -4.21 2.43 0.18
CA GLY A 346 -4.56 1.89 -1.13
C GLY A 346 -4.37 0.37 -1.25
N MET A 347 -4.22 -0.35 -0.14
CA MET A 347 -4.08 -1.82 -0.13
C MET A 347 -5.44 -2.52 -0.05
N TYR A 348 -5.51 -3.71 -0.65
CA TYR A 348 -6.62 -4.65 -0.44
C TYR A 348 -6.38 -5.47 0.83
N LEU A 349 -7.17 -5.18 1.85
CA LEU A 349 -7.25 -5.92 3.09
C LEU A 349 -8.07 -7.19 2.93
N LYS A 350 -7.63 -8.26 3.59
CA LYS A 350 -8.41 -9.51 3.71
C LYS A 350 -9.61 -9.28 4.63
N PRO A 351 -10.76 -9.96 4.41
CA PRO A 351 -11.93 -9.86 5.29
C PRO A 351 -11.61 -10.22 6.76
N TYR A 352 -10.68 -11.16 6.97
CA TYR A 352 -10.23 -11.59 8.29
C TYR A 352 -8.71 -11.37 8.46
N ILE A 353 -8.35 -10.74 9.58
CA ILE A 353 -6.98 -10.66 10.13
C ILE A 353 -6.58 -12.02 10.71
N ARG A 354 -7.48 -12.60 11.52
CA ARG A 354 -7.32 -13.90 12.18
C ARG A 354 -8.69 -14.51 12.49
N ARG A 355 -8.80 -15.82 12.48
CA ARG A 355 -9.93 -16.56 13.09
C ARG A 355 -9.37 -17.45 14.19
N ASP A 356 -9.93 -17.35 15.39
CA ASP A 356 -9.43 -18.02 16.60
C ASP A 356 -10.50 -18.97 17.16
N VAL A 357 -10.18 -20.27 17.15
CA VAL A 357 -11.04 -21.37 17.64
C VAL A 357 -10.55 -21.90 18.99
N GLU A 358 -9.46 -21.35 19.53
CA GLU A 358 -8.80 -21.78 20.78
C GLU A 358 -9.30 -20.95 21.98
N SER A 359 -9.37 -19.63 21.82
CA SER A 359 -9.76 -18.70 22.89
C SER A 359 -11.15 -19.02 23.45
N PHE A 360 -11.22 -19.32 24.75
CA PHE A 360 -12.46 -19.69 25.46
C PHE A 360 -12.73 -18.73 26.64
N PRO A 361 -13.45 -17.60 26.39
CA PRO A 361 -13.72 -16.56 27.39
C PRO A 361 -14.70 -17.02 28.47
N THR A 362 -14.70 -16.33 29.62
CA THR A 362 -15.54 -16.68 30.78
C THR A 362 -17.03 -16.75 30.44
N TRP A 363 -17.54 -15.84 29.60
CA TRP A 363 -18.93 -15.89 29.14
C TRP A 363 -19.27 -17.20 28.41
N LEU A 364 -18.40 -17.68 27.51
CA LEU A 364 -18.64 -18.93 26.79
C LEU A 364 -18.47 -20.17 27.67
N LYS A 365 -17.60 -20.11 28.69
CA LYS A 365 -17.48 -21.15 29.73
C LYS A 365 -18.79 -21.31 30.50
N LEU A 366 -19.33 -20.21 31.03
CA LEU A 366 -20.59 -20.19 31.77
C LEU A 366 -21.77 -20.69 30.89
N MET A 367 -21.86 -20.24 29.64
CA MET A 367 -22.91 -20.71 28.72
C MET A 367 -22.79 -22.19 28.34
N ALA A 368 -21.58 -22.76 28.33
CA ALA A 368 -21.36 -24.18 28.13
C ALA A 368 -21.75 -24.99 29.38
N GLU A 369 -21.38 -24.51 30.56
CA GLU A 369 -21.72 -25.10 31.87
C GLU A 369 -23.23 -25.16 32.09
N ILE A 370 -23.96 -24.06 31.86
CA ILE A 370 -25.43 -24.00 31.96
C ILE A 370 -26.09 -24.99 31.00
N LYS A 371 -25.57 -25.14 29.77
CA LYS A 371 -26.10 -26.11 28.80
C LYS A 371 -25.88 -27.55 29.25
N LEU A 372 -24.74 -27.86 29.87
CA LEU A 372 -24.46 -29.19 30.41
C LEU A 372 -25.30 -29.51 31.64
N SER A 373 -25.52 -28.54 32.54
CA SER A 373 -26.31 -28.77 33.76
C SER A 373 -27.80 -28.93 33.48
N VAL A 374 -28.37 -28.16 32.55
CA VAL A 374 -29.80 -28.27 32.17
C VAL A 374 -30.08 -29.55 31.38
N ASN A 375 -29.21 -29.91 30.42
CA ASN A 375 -29.45 -31.06 29.54
C ASN A 375 -28.79 -32.36 30.04
N GLY A 376 -28.16 -32.37 31.21
CA GLY A 376 -27.45 -33.54 31.77
C GLY A 376 -28.33 -34.76 32.06
N GLY A 377 -29.66 -34.63 32.01
CA GLY A 377 -30.60 -35.75 32.05
C GLY A 377 -30.70 -36.54 30.74
N GLU A 378 -30.30 -35.95 29.60
CA GLU A 378 -30.24 -36.64 28.30
C GLU A 378 -28.94 -37.46 28.22
N LYS A 379 -29.08 -38.80 28.15
CA LYS A 379 -27.96 -39.77 28.29
C LYS A 379 -26.77 -39.61 27.34
N ASN A 380 -26.85 -38.77 26.30
CA ASN A 380 -25.77 -38.51 25.34
C ASN A 380 -25.69 -37.02 24.90
N TYR A 381 -26.08 -36.06 25.74
CA TYR A 381 -26.04 -34.64 25.33
C TYR A 381 -24.59 -34.12 25.19
N SER A 382 -24.20 -33.82 23.95
CA SER A 382 -22.94 -33.15 23.61
C SER A 382 -23.17 -31.67 23.29
N LEU A 383 -22.25 -30.80 23.74
CA LEU A 383 -22.30 -29.38 23.39
C LEU A 383 -22.19 -29.15 21.87
N PRO A 384 -22.99 -28.23 21.29
CA PRO A 384 -22.88 -27.90 19.87
C PRO A 384 -21.53 -27.26 19.53
N PRO A 385 -21.01 -27.44 18.30
CA PRO A 385 -19.72 -26.91 17.90
C PRO A 385 -19.65 -25.38 18.06
N ARG A 386 -18.52 -24.91 18.58
CA ARG A 386 -18.29 -23.51 18.91
C ARG A 386 -17.83 -22.72 17.68
N SER A 387 -18.32 -21.50 17.53
CA SER A 387 -17.85 -20.57 16.50
C SER A 387 -16.49 -19.96 16.86
N SER A 388 -15.75 -19.49 15.84
CA SER A 388 -14.54 -18.71 16.02
C SER A 388 -14.80 -17.33 16.64
N LEU A 389 -13.75 -16.77 17.23
CA LEU A 389 -13.56 -15.33 17.34
C LEU A 389 -12.93 -14.85 16.03
N ASP A 390 -13.65 -14.01 15.30
CA ASP A 390 -13.23 -13.48 14.02
C ASP A 390 -12.68 -12.07 14.23
N TYR A 391 -11.40 -11.89 13.94
CA TYR A 391 -10.71 -10.61 13.94
C TYR A 391 -10.76 -10.05 12.53
N THR A 392 -11.37 -8.88 12.35
CA THR A 392 -11.57 -8.22 11.06
C THR A 392 -11.09 -6.77 11.15
N TYR A 393 -10.91 -6.13 10.01
CA TYR A 393 -10.81 -4.67 9.97
C TYR A 393 -12.17 -4.03 10.24
N VAL A 394 -12.19 -2.73 10.51
CA VAL A 394 -13.43 -1.96 10.64
C VAL A 394 -14.18 -1.93 9.31
N GLN A 395 -15.50 -2.06 9.39
CA GLN A 395 -16.43 -2.01 8.26
C GLN A 395 -17.55 -1.04 8.62
N PRO A 396 -18.23 -0.41 7.64
CA PRO A 396 -19.37 0.49 7.88
C PRO A 396 -20.43 -0.08 8.81
N GLU A 397 -20.66 -1.39 8.70
CA GLU A 397 -21.61 -2.18 9.47
C GLU A 397 -21.24 -2.29 10.96
N HIS A 398 -19.97 -2.10 11.32
CA HIS A 398 -19.50 -2.14 12.70
C HIS A 398 -19.72 -0.81 13.44
N ILE A 399 -19.70 0.33 12.73
CA ILE A 399 -19.70 1.67 13.33
C ILE A 399 -20.89 1.92 14.28
N PRO A 400 -22.17 1.59 13.95
CA PRO A 400 -23.29 1.85 14.86
C PRO A 400 -23.16 1.09 16.20
N ALA A 401 -22.70 -0.15 16.15
CA ALA A 401 -22.51 -1.00 17.32
C ALA A 401 -21.29 -0.55 18.15
N ILE A 402 -20.20 -0.17 17.49
CA ILE A 402 -18.98 0.36 18.13
C ILE A 402 -19.28 1.69 18.81
N ASN A 403 -19.94 2.64 18.13
CA ASN A 403 -20.34 3.92 18.72
C ASN A 403 -21.25 3.68 19.92
N SER A 404 -22.25 2.79 19.82
CA SER A 404 -23.12 2.46 20.96
C SER A 404 -22.33 1.91 22.16
N LEU A 405 -21.35 1.02 21.94
CA LEU A 405 -20.45 0.53 22.99
C LEU A 405 -19.56 1.64 23.56
N CYS A 406 -19.03 2.54 22.73
CA CYS A 406 -18.20 3.66 23.19
C CYS A 406 -18.99 4.62 24.10
N ASN A 407 -20.20 5.00 23.67
CA ASN A 407 -21.10 5.86 24.44
C ASN A 407 -21.55 5.21 25.77
N GLN A 408 -21.55 3.87 25.85
CA GLN A 408 -21.89 3.13 27.08
C GLN A 408 -20.71 2.92 28.03
N PHE A 409 -19.49 2.68 27.52
CA PHE A 409 -18.34 2.23 28.32
C PHE A 409 -17.18 3.23 28.42
N PHE A 410 -17.23 4.34 27.69
CA PHE A 410 -16.30 5.47 27.83
C PHE A 410 -17.09 6.73 28.24
N TRP A 411 -17.54 7.54 27.29
CA TRP A 411 -18.31 8.76 27.52
C TRP A 411 -19.25 9.06 26.33
N PRO A 412 -20.33 9.83 26.53
CA PRO A 412 -21.25 10.20 25.46
C PRO A 412 -20.59 11.14 24.41
N GLY A 413 -21.08 11.07 23.18
CA GLY A 413 -20.62 11.89 22.06
C GLY A 413 -19.49 11.28 21.21
N ILE A 414 -19.07 10.04 21.48
CA ILE A 414 -18.05 9.36 20.67
C ILE A 414 -18.65 8.86 19.35
N ASP A 415 -18.06 9.30 18.24
CA ASP A 415 -18.25 8.73 16.90
C ASP A 415 -16.89 8.28 16.35
N LEU A 416 -16.83 7.05 15.82
CA LEU A 416 -15.64 6.46 15.20
C LEU A 416 -15.79 6.26 13.69
N GLY A 417 -16.74 6.93 13.04
CA GLY A 417 -16.92 6.90 11.58
C GLY A 417 -15.68 7.26 10.77
N GLU A 418 -14.81 8.15 11.29
CA GLU A 418 -13.54 8.53 10.65
C GLU A 418 -12.56 7.36 10.48
N THR A 419 -12.66 6.32 11.31
CA THR A 419 -11.78 5.13 11.24
C THR A 419 -11.94 4.33 9.94
N LEU A 420 -13.03 4.55 9.20
CA LEU A 420 -13.26 3.99 7.85
C LEU A 420 -12.30 4.54 6.78
N LEU A 421 -11.62 5.66 7.06
CA LEU A 421 -10.57 6.24 6.19
C LEU A 421 -9.26 5.44 6.26
N TYR A 422 -8.95 4.85 7.41
CA TYR A 422 -7.71 4.13 7.69
C TYR A 422 -7.96 2.73 8.28
N PRO A 423 -8.72 1.85 7.58
CA PRO A 423 -9.15 0.56 8.11
C PRO A 423 -7.99 -0.37 8.46
N ASP A 424 -6.82 -0.23 7.82
CA ASP A 424 -5.59 -0.98 8.13
C ASP A 424 -5.19 -0.87 9.61
N PHE A 425 -5.49 0.28 10.22
CA PHE A 425 -5.14 0.69 11.58
C PHE A 425 -6.27 0.41 12.58
N SER A 426 -7.12 -0.56 12.25
CA SER A 426 -8.23 -1.00 13.10
C SER A 426 -8.21 -2.51 13.31
N CYS A 427 -8.75 -2.96 14.43
CA CYS A 427 -9.00 -4.38 14.69
C CYS A 427 -10.32 -4.53 15.43
N VAL A 428 -11.35 -5.07 14.77
CA VAL A 428 -12.66 -5.40 15.36
C VAL A 428 -12.71 -6.91 15.60
N VAL A 429 -13.30 -7.33 16.72
CA VAL A 429 -13.37 -8.74 17.11
C VAL A 429 -14.82 -9.14 17.31
N LEU A 430 -15.26 -10.12 16.53
CA LEU A 430 -16.63 -10.60 16.52
C LEU A 430 -16.70 -12.05 17.01
N TYR A 431 -17.76 -12.39 17.76
CA TYR A 431 -18.18 -13.77 17.98
C TYR A 431 -19.49 -14.00 17.24
N LYS A 432 -19.44 -14.74 16.13
CA LYS A 432 -20.48 -14.82 15.09
C LYS A 432 -20.80 -13.44 14.48
N ARG A 433 -21.54 -12.63 15.22
CA ARG A 433 -22.04 -11.29 14.86
C ARG A 433 -22.01 -10.30 16.03
N LEU A 434 -21.71 -10.75 17.25
CA LEU A 434 -21.57 -9.88 18.41
C LEU A 434 -20.17 -9.28 18.43
N ILE A 435 -20.05 -7.96 18.47
CA ILE A 435 -18.77 -7.30 18.72
C ILE A 435 -18.36 -7.53 20.19
N VAL A 436 -17.25 -8.24 20.38
CA VAL A 436 -16.71 -8.61 21.71
C VAL A 436 -15.46 -7.80 22.07
N GLY A 437 -14.84 -7.13 21.10
CA GLY A 437 -13.78 -6.17 21.31
C GLY A 437 -13.50 -5.35 20.05
N PHE A 438 -12.82 -4.22 20.23
CA PHE A 438 -12.27 -3.43 19.13
C PHE A 438 -11.06 -2.64 19.61
N ALA A 439 -10.17 -2.27 18.69
CA ALA A 439 -9.07 -1.36 18.93
C ALA A 439 -8.80 -0.52 17.68
N PHE A 440 -8.42 0.74 17.88
CA PHE A 440 -8.16 1.72 16.82
C PHE A 440 -6.86 2.47 17.07
N LEU A 441 -6.05 2.59 16.02
CA LEU A 441 -4.87 3.43 15.96
C LEU A 441 -5.15 4.56 14.94
N VAL A 442 -4.82 5.79 15.31
CA VAL A 442 -4.86 6.95 14.42
C VAL A 442 -3.47 7.12 13.81
N PRO A 443 -3.31 6.99 12.48
CA PRO A 443 -2.03 7.26 11.82
C PRO A 443 -1.72 8.76 11.78
N ASP A 444 -0.45 9.09 11.61
CA ASP A 444 0.05 10.45 11.27
C ASP A 444 -0.35 11.58 12.24
N VAL A 445 -0.44 11.28 13.54
CA VAL A 445 -0.57 12.32 14.59
C VAL A 445 0.69 13.19 14.66
N SER A 446 1.84 12.61 14.33
CA SER A 446 3.08 13.33 14.01
C SER A 446 3.81 12.55 12.90
N HIS A 447 4.87 13.12 12.33
CA HIS A 447 5.68 12.46 11.30
C HIS A 447 6.26 11.10 11.75
N THR A 448 6.51 10.95 13.05
CA THR A 448 7.08 9.75 13.68
C THR A 448 6.12 9.00 14.59
N GLU A 449 4.89 9.49 14.81
CA GLU A 449 4.00 8.97 15.86
C GLU A 449 2.63 8.53 15.34
N THR A 450 2.09 7.53 16.03
CA THR A 450 0.73 7.00 15.86
C THR A 450 0.05 6.88 17.22
N TYR A 451 -1.24 7.18 17.30
CA TYR A 451 -1.95 7.27 18.58
C TYR A 451 -2.98 6.15 18.75
N LEU A 452 -2.90 5.37 19.82
CA LEU A 452 -3.92 4.36 20.16
C LEU A 452 -5.10 5.06 20.84
N SER A 453 -6.12 5.39 20.04
CA SER A 453 -7.26 6.20 20.48
C SER A 453 -8.21 5.44 21.39
N PHE A 454 -8.61 4.23 20.99
CA PHE A 454 -9.55 3.41 21.75
C PHE A 454 -9.15 1.94 21.74
N ILE A 455 -9.29 1.28 22.89
CA ILE A 455 -9.29 -0.18 22.99
C ILE A 455 -10.37 -0.65 23.95
N PHE A 456 -11.19 -1.58 23.50
CA PHE A 456 -12.30 -2.13 24.25
C PHE A 456 -12.31 -3.66 24.18
N THR A 457 -12.64 -4.29 25.30
CA THR A 457 -13.03 -5.70 25.33
C THR A 457 -14.20 -5.84 26.28
N ARG A 458 -15.28 -6.45 25.79
CA ARG A 458 -16.57 -6.53 26.48
C ARG A 458 -16.40 -7.21 27.84
N PRO A 459 -17.11 -6.76 28.90
CA PRO A 459 -17.13 -7.47 30.18
C PRO A 459 -17.43 -8.96 29.98
N TYR A 460 -16.83 -9.83 30.81
CA TYR A 460 -16.89 -11.30 30.71
C TYR A 460 -16.22 -11.94 29.46
N TRP A 461 -15.76 -11.14 28.50
CA TRP A 461 -14.91 -11.57 27.37
C TRP A 461 -13.41 -11.28 27.61
N ARG A 462 -13.06 -10.67 28.75
CA ARG A 462 -11.69 -10.33 29.15
C ARG A 462 -10.88 -11.57 29.60
N LYS A 463 -9.59 -11.38 29.90
CA LYS A 463 -8.65 -12.40 30.42
C LYS A 463 -8.38 -13.63 29.53
N CYS A 464 -8.76 -13.60 28.24
CA CYS A 464 -8.49 -14.67 27.27
C CYS A 464 -7.54 -14.27 26.11
N GLY A 465 -6.88 -13.11 26.19
CA GLY A 465 -5.89 -12.68 25.19
C GLY A 465 -6.42 -11.83 24.03
N ILE A 466 -7.73 -11.55 23.94
CA ILE A 466 -8.32 -10.72 22.86
C ILE A 466 -7.59 -9.38 22.71
N ALA A 467 -7.56 -8.55 23.77
CA ALA A 467 -6.87 -7.26 23.75
C ALA A 467 -5.35 -7.37 23.46
N LYS A 468 -4.71 -8.47 23.91
CA LYS A 468 -3.29 -8.74 23.59
C LYS A 468 -3.10 -8.90 22.08
N PHE A 469 -3.96 -9.66 21.40
CA PHE A 469 -3.85 -9.81 19.95
C PHE A 469 -4.15 -8.51 19.21
N MET A 470 -5.17 -7.74 19.62
CA MET A 470 -5.50 -6.45 18.99
C MET A 470 -4.32 -5.47 19.05
N ILE A 471 -3.72 -5.28 20.24
CA ILE A 471 -2.55 -4.42 20.42
C ILE A 471 -1.37 -4.91 19.57
N TYR A 472 -1.07 -6.21 19.62
CA TYR A 472 -0.01 -6.83 18.81
C TYR A 472 -0.18 -6.56 17.32
N HIS A 473 -1.41 -6.69 16.79
CA HIS A 473 -1.70 -6.44 15.39
C HIS A 473 -1.48 -4.97 15.01
N LEU A 474 -2.07 -4.03 15.75
CA LEU A 474 -1.95 -2.59 15.45
C LEU A 474 -0.48 -2.11 15.49
N ILE A 475 0.29 -2.57 16.49
CA ILE A 475 1.73 -2.32 16.60
C ILE A 475 2.51 -2.89 15.39
N GLN A 476 2.05 -3.98 14.79
CA GLN A 476 2.63 -4.54 13.55
C GLN A 476 2.17 -3.81 12.27
N THR A 477 1.07 -3.06 12.30
CA THR A 477 0.69 -2.16 11.21
C THR A 477 1.54 -0.89 11.24
N SER A 478 1.81 -0.32 12.42
CA SER A 478 2.59 0.92 12.60
C SER A 478 4.11 0.72 12.69
N MET A 479 4.69 -0.20 11.90
CA MET A 479 6.14 -0.48 11.94
C MET A 479 6.97 0.75 11.53
N GLY A 480 7.94 1.13 12.36
CA GLY A 480 8.81 2.30 12.13
C GLY A 480 8.22 3.64 12.58
N LYS A 481 7.13 3.61 13.38
CA LYS A 481 6.60 4.77 14.11
C LYS A 481 6.39 4.41 15.57
N ASP A 482 6.56 5.40 16.43
CA ASP A 482 6.25 5.30 17.84
C ASP A 482 4.74 5.16 18.03
N VAL A 483 4.34 4.43 19.07
CA VAL A 483 2.92 4.27 19.44
C VAL A 483 2.70 4.97 20.78
N THR A 484 1.87 6.00 20.78
CA THR A 484 1.52 6.78 21.98
C THR A 484 0.08 6.50 22.41
N LEU A 485 -0.21 6.60 23.71
CA LEU A 485 -1.55 6.42 24.27
C LEU A 485 -1.77 7.19 25.57
N HIS A 486 -3.03 7.42 25.92
CA HIS A 486 -3.45 7.91 27.23
C HIS A 486 -4.24 6.82 27.96
N VAL A 487 -4.02 6.67 29.27
CA VAL A 487 -4.74 5.70 30.11
C VAL A 487 -5.00 6.26 31.51
N SER A 488 -6.25 6.19 31.98
CA SER A 488 -6.59 6.58 33.37
C SER A 488 -5.76 5.79 34.38
N MET A 489 -5.26 6.50 35.40
CA MET A 489 -4.36 5.93 36.41
C MET A 489 -4.92 4.69 37.13
N ASN A 490 -6.25 4.63 37.31
CA ASN A 490 -6.91 3.55 38.03
C ASN A 490 -7.22 2.33 37.14
N ASN A 491 -6.92 2.40 35.84
CA ASN A 491 -7.34 1.37 34.89
C ASN A 491 -6.34 0.18 34.86
N PRO A 492 -6.79 -1.06 35.15
CA PRO A 492 -5.91 -2.24 35.18
C PRO A 492 -5.30 -2.61 33.81
N VAL A 493 -5.73 -1.96 32.71
CA VAL A 493 -5.12 -2.14 31.38
C VAL A 493 -3.67 -1.65 31.31
N LEU A 494 -3.21 -0.79 32.23
CA LEU A 494 -1.81 -0.35 32.29
C LEU A 494 -0.82 -1.53 32.34
N LEU A 495 -1.18 -2.59 33.10
CA LEU A 495 -0.40 -3.84 33.19
C LEU A 495 -0.32 -4.62 31.85
N LEU A 496 -1.27 -4.40 30.94
CA LEU A 496 -1.24 -4.97 29.59
C LEU A 496 -0.27 -4.17 28.71
N TYR A 497 -0.31 -2.84 28.77
CA TYR A 497 0.60 -1.98 28.00
C TYR A 497 2.06 -2.16 28.43
N GLN A 498 2.35 -2.23 29.74
CA GLN A 498 3.69 -2.52 30.25
C GLN A 498 4.24 -3.86 29.70
N LYS A 499 3.40 -4.89 29.53
CA LYS A 499 3.79 -6.18 28.91
C LYS A 499 4.08 -6.09 27.41
N PHE A 500 3.69 -5.01 26.75
CA PHE A 500 4.08 -4.69 25.37
C PHE A 500 5.32 -3.79 25.27
N GLY A 501 5.86 -3.33 26.41
CA GLY A 501 7.01 -2.43 26.46
C GLY A 501 6.67 -0.94 26.47
N PHE A 502 5.39 -0.56 26.61
CA PHE A 502 5.02 0.85 26.79
C PHE A 502 5.61 1.38 28.10
N LYS A 503 6.33 2.50 28.01
CA LYS A 503 6.84 3.27 29.14
C LYS A 503 5.87 4.40 29.46
N VAL A 504 5.71 4.73 30.74
CA VAL A 504 5.05 5.98 31.15
C VAL A 504 6.07 7.10 31.01
N GLU A 505 5.75 8.13 30.23
CA GLU A 505 6.60 9.31 30.10
C GLU A 505 6.14 10.43 31.00
N ASN A 506 4.85 10.75 30.96
CA ASN A 506 4.28 11.92 31.62
C ASN A 506 2.98 11.58 32.35
N VAL A 507 2.70 12.35 33.40
CA VAL A 507 1.42 12.38 34.10
C VAL A 507 0.63 13.59 33.62
N VAL A 508 -0.56 13.35 33.08
CA VAL A 508 -1.46 14.40 32.60
C VAL A 508 -2.62 14.55 33.57
N LEU A 509 -2.63 15.64 34.33
CA LEU A 509 -3.70 15.97 35.26
C LEU A 509 -4.94 16.47 34.50
N GLY A 510 -6.13 16.09 34.96
CA GLY A 510 -7.41 16.57 34.40
C GLY A 510 -7.69 16.14 32.94
N PHE A 511 -6.94 15.18 32.39
CA PHE A 511 -7.08 14.74 30.99
C PHE A 511 -8.54 14.37 30.63
N TYR A 512 -9.25 13.71 31.55
CA TYR A 512 -10.64 13.29 31.35
C TYR A 512 -11.70 14.28 31.85
N ASP A 513 -11.33 15.46 32.37
CA ASP A 513 -12.28 16.45 32.92
C ASP A 513 -13.34 16.91 31.92
N LYS A 514 -12.98 16.93 30.62
CA LYS A 514 -13.87 17.34 29.52
C LYS A 514 -14.81 16.22 29.03
N TYR A 515 -14.62 14.99 29.51
CA TYR A 515 -15.26 13.78 28.98
C TYR A 515 -16.05 13.01 30.04
N LEU A 516 -15.50 12.90 31.26
CA LEU A 516 -16.16 12.27 32.39
C LEU A 516 -16.99 13.31 33.17
N ARG A 517 -18.20 12.91 33.55
CA ARG A 517 -19.02 13.69 34.48
C ARG A 517 -18.39 13.76 35.87
N GLU A 518 -18.77 14.76 36.65
CA GLU A 518 -18.23 15.00 38.00
C GLU A 518 -18.58 13.92 39.03
N ASP A 519 -19.61 13.12 38.78
CA ASP A 519 -20.10 12.03 39.64
C ASP A 519 -19.40 10.68 39.41
N VAL A 520 -18.47 10.58 38.46
CA VAL A 520 -17.75 9.34 38.16
C VAL A 520 -16.54 9.18 39.10
N GLY A 521 -16.54 8.13 39.93
CA GLY A 521 -15.44 7.81 40.86
C GLY A 521 -14.15 7.27 40.22
N GLU A 522 -13.95 7.46 38.91
CA GLU A 522 -12.72 7.10 38.22
C GLU A 522 -11.71 8.26 38.25
N SER A 523 -10.40 7.96 38.20
CA SER A 523 -9.38 9.00 38.17
C SER A 523 -9.44 9.76 36.85
N LYS A 524 -9.69 11.07 36.93
CA LYS A 524 -9.69 11.98 35.78
C LYS A 524 -8.29 12.26 35.22
N ASN A 525 -7.25 11.82 35.92
CA ASN A 525 -5.85 11.94 35.51
C ASN A 525 -5.43 10.74 34.64
N ALA A 526 -4.56 10.98 33.67
CA ALA A 526 -4.04 9.97 32.75
C ALA A 526 -2.51 9.82 32.85
N PHE A 527 -2.01 8.62 32.61
CA PHE A 527 -0.63 8.40 32.19
C PHE A 527 -0.54 8.54 30.67
N PHE A 528 0.38 9.37 30.19
CA PHE A 528 0.83 9.36 28.81
C PHE A 528 1.92 8.30 28.66
N CYS A 529 1.71 7.34 27.76
CA CYS A 529 2.62 6.23 27.54
C CYS A 529 3.09 6.18 26.09
N ARG A 530 4.38 5.93 25.87
CA ARG A 530 5.00 5.73 24.54
C ARG A 530 5.62 4.33 24.45
N LEU A 531 5.53 3.73 23.26
CA LEU A 531 6.33 2.60 22.82
C LEU A 531 7.24 3.09 21.68
N GLU A 532 8.51 3.25 21.99
CA GLU A 532 9.57 3.65 21.04
C GLU A 532 9.89 2.50 20.07
N ARG A 533 10.15 2.76 18.77
CA ARG A 533 10.38 1.72 17.75
C ARG A 533 11.44 1.96 16.69
#